data_AF-A0A962UTB6-F1
#
_entry.id   AF-A0A962UTB6-F1
#
_cell.length_a   1.000
_cell.length_b   1.000
_cell.length_c   1.000
_cell.angle_alpha   90.00
_cell.angle_beta   90.00
_cell.angle_gamma   90.00
#
_symmetry.space_group_name_H-M   'P 1'
#
loop_
_entity.id
_entity.type
_entity.pdbx_description
1 polymer ?
#
loop_
_entity_poly.entity_id
_entity_poly.type
_entity_poly.pdbx_seq_one_letter_code
_entity_poly.pdbx_strand_id
1 'polypeptide(L)'
;MTIKSPVIVVLATVLTTGNAFASSDEYGYDQRYAQRGPVPFEVLDLNADGVVTQEEHARVHSERQAWRAEHNYPMRGAANAARFEQIDRDASGALDRDELNDWRAQRMQQRFGARMGPCVK
;
A
#
# COMPACT_ATOMS: atom_id res chain seq x y z
N MET A 1 -32.30 -37.49 55.33
CA MET A 1 -31.51 -37.38 54.07
C MET A 1 -31.14 -35.93 53.86
N THR A 2 -29.87 -35.71 53.56
CA THR A 2 -29.10 -34.47 53.65
C THR A 2 -29.39 -33.50 52.49
N ILE A 3 -29.59 -32.23 52.87
CA ILE A 3 -29.52 -30.94 52.16
C ILE A 3 -28.82 -30.96 50.80
N LYS A 4 -29.41 -30.33 49.76
CA LYS A 4 -28.68 -29.48 48.78
C LYS A 4 -29.58 -28.35 48.25
N SER A 5 -29.40 -27.16 48.80
CA SER A 5 -29.94 -25.88 48.29
C SER A 5 -29.42 -25.61 46.87
N PRO A 6 -30.22 -25.03 45.94
CA PRO A 6 -29.66 -24.51 44.71
C PRO A 6 -29.01 -23.14 45.00
N VAL A 7 -27.68 -23.12 45.01
CA VAL A 7 -26.88 -21.90 44.99
C VAL A 7 -27.18 -21.18 43.67
N ILE A 8 -27.85 -20.04 43.78
CA ILE A 8 -28.07 -19.10 42.68
C ILE A 8 -26.70 -18.49 42.34
N VAL A 9 -26.10 -18.94 41.23
CA VAL A 9 -24.86 -18.36 40.68
C VAL A 9 -25.26 -17.18 39.80
N VAL A 10 -25.32 -15.98 40.41
CA VAL A 10 -25.29 -14.71 39.66
C VAL A 10 -23.83 -14.48 39.27
N LEU A 11 -23.46 -14.90 38.06
CA LEU A 11 -22.19 -14.49 37.46
C LEU A 11 -22.43 -13.17 36.71
N ALA A 12 -22.26 -12.07 37.43
CA ALA A 12 -22.14 -10.75 36.83
C ALA A 12 -20.74 -10.62 36.23
N THR A 13 -20.61 -10.76 34.90
CA THR A 13 -19.44 -10.26 34.19
C THR A 13 -19.76 -8.88 33.62
N VAL A 14 -19.10 -7.93 34.26
CA VAL A 14 -19.07 -6.50 34.04
C VAL A 14 -18.69 -6.15 32.59
N LEU A 15 -19.35 -5.11 32.07
CA LEU A 15 -18.98 -4.43 30.84
C LEU A 15 -17.49 -4.07 30.84
N THR A 16 -16.76 -4.56 29.83
CA THR A 16 -15.56 -3.87 29.33
C THR A 16 -15.82 -3.44 27.90
N THR A 17 -16.07 -2.14 27.80
CA THR A 17 -15.95 -1.28 26.63
C THR A 17 -14.76 -1.64 25.75
N GLY A 18 -15.01 -1.72 24.45
CA GLY A 18 -13.96 -1.85 23.45
C GLY A 18 -14.51 -1.87 22.02
N ASN A 19 -15.49 -1.03 21.71
CA ASN A 19 -15.73 -0.67 20.30
C ASN A 19 -14.54 0.19 19.87
N ALA A 20 -13.47 -0.43 19.40
CA ALA A 20 -12.48 0.24 18.59
C ALA A 20 -13.13 0.58 17.25
N PHE A 21 -13.91 1.67 17.21
CA PHE A 21 -14.05 2.41 15.98
C PHE A 21 -12.68 3.04 15.75
N ALA A 22 -11.84 2.35 14.97
CA ALA A 22 -10.69 2.99 14.36
C ALA A 22 -11.21 4.26 13.69
N SER A 23 -10.72 5.41 14.18
CA SER A 23 -11.07 6.73 13.68
C SER A 23 -10.88 6.76 12.16
N SER A 24 -11.94 7.05 11.41
CA SER A 24 -11.92 7.18 9.96
C SER A 24 -11.17 8.43 9.47
N ASP A 25 -10.59 9.22 10.38
CA ASP A 25 -10.22 10.61 10.11
C ASP A 25 -8.70 10.88 10.09
N GLU A 26 -7.86 9.88 9.81
CA GLU A 26 -6.40 10.07 9.79
C GLU A 26 -5.65 9.44 8.59
N TYR A 27 -6.20 9.55 7.37
CA TYR A 27 -5.44 9.19 6.14
C TYR A 27 -5.60 10.26 5.05
N GLY A 28 -5.39 11.53 5.42
CA GLY A 28 -5.34 12.65 4.46
C GLY A 28 -4.04 12.69 3.62
N TYR A 29 -3.02 11.91 3.99
CA TYR A 29 -1.74 11.83 3.30
C TYR A 29 -1.78 10.92 2.05
N ASP A 30 -2.58 9.87 2.04
CA ASP A 30 -2.55 8.84 0.98
C ASP A 30 -3.28 9.23 -0.29
N GLN A 31 -4.38 10.00 -0.18
CA GLN A 31 -5.22 10.32 -1.34
C GLN A 31 -4.48 11.13 -2.42
N ARG A 32 -3.52 11.99 -2.03
CA ARG A 32 -2.75 12.79 -3.00
C ARG A 32 -1.75 11.95 -3.79
N TYR A 33 -1.11 10.96 -3.16
CA TYR A 33 -0.19 10.06 -3.83
C TYR A 33 -0.92 9.00 -4.66
N ALA A 34 -2.14 8.61 -4.27
CA ALA A 34 -3.02 7.79 -5.10
C ALA A 34 -3.38 8.51 -6.41
N GLN A 35 -3.60 9.82 -6.36
CA GLN A 35 -4.01 10.64 -7.51
C GLN A 35 -2.93 10.80 -8.58
N ARG A 36 -1.73 11.28 -8.24
CA ARG A 36 -0.69 11.62 -9.23
C ARG A 36 0.72 11.30 -8.73
N GLY A 37 1.58 10.87 -9.66
CA GLY A 37 3.00 10.63 -9.39
C GLY A 37 3.34 9.23 -8.85
N PRO A 38 4.62 9.00 -8.50
CA PRO A 38 5.06 7.79 -7.82
C PRO A 38 4.42 7.68 -6.43
N VAL A 39 4.04 6.46 -6.02
CA VAL A 39 3.56 6.18 -4.66
C VAL A 39 4.77 6.23 -3.70
N PRO A 40 4.74 6.90 -2.55
CA PRO A 40 5.86 6.89 -1.61
C PRO A 40 6.11 5.48 -1.05
N PHE A 41 7.30 5.22 -0.52
CA PHE A 41 7.67 3.90 0.02
C PHE A 41 6.78 3.54 1.21
N GLU A 42 6.54 4.53 2.07
CA GLU A 42 5.75 4.42 3.30
C GLU A 42 4.29 4.03 3.07
N VAL A 43 3.78 4.19 1.84
CA VAL A 43 2.42 3.78 1.46
C VAL A 43 2.41 2.39 0.81
N LEU A 44 3.55 1.94 0.29
CA LEU A 44 3.71 0.59 -0.25
C LEU A 44 3.96 -0.42 0.85
N ASP A 45 4.75 -0.03 1.86
CA ASP A 45 5.04 -0.80 3.07
C ASP A 45 3.84 -0.69 4.03
N LEU A 46 2.95 -1.68 3.97
CA LEU A 46 1.67 -1.65 4.70
C LEU A 46 1.85 -2.08 6.16
N ASN A 47 2.86 -2.89 6.43
CA ASN A 47 3.17 -3.42 7.76
C ASN A 47 4.25 -2.60 8.50
N ALA A 48 4.86 -1.61 7.83
CA ALA A 48 5.93 -0.75 8.31
C ALA A 48 7.19 -1.52 8.75
N ASP A 49 7.51 -2.63 8.06
CA ASP A 49 8.69 -3.46 8.35
C ASP A 49 9.99 -2.97 7.68
N GLY A 50 9.88 -1.94 6.83
CA GLY A 50 11.02 -1.34 6.13
C GLY A 50 11.38 -2.02 4.81
N VAL A 51 10.60 -3.01 4.38
CA VAL A 51 10.68 -3.63 3.05
C VAL A 51 9.30 -3.66 2.39
N VAL A 52 9.24 -3.87 1.08
CA VAL A 52 7.97 -4.02 0.37
C VAL A 52 7.94 -5.37 -0.32
N THR A 53 7.02 -6.22 0.11
CA THR A 53 6.83 -7.54 -0.50
C THR A 53 6.05 -7.46 -1.81
N GLN A 54 6.06 -8.56 -2.58
CA GLN A 54 5.30 -8.65 -3.82
C GLN A 54 3.80 -8.48 -3.58
N GLU A 55 3.28 -9.06 -2.49
CA GLU A 55 1.88 -8.98 -2.11
C GLU A 55 1.45 -7.55 -1.78
N GLU A 56 2.26 -6.83 -1.01
CA GLU A 56 1.99 -5.44 -0.64
C GLU A 56 2.02 -4.53 -1.87
N HIS A 57 3.06 -4.67 -2.71
CA HIS A 57 3.15 -3.95 -3.96
C HIS A 57 1.93 -4.24 -4.86
N ALA A 58 1.53 -5.50 -5.02
CA ALA A 58 0.38 -5.89 -5.83
C ALA A 58 -0.94 -5.33 -5.27
N ARG A 59 -1.11 -5.38 -3.95
CA ARG A 59 -2.29 -4.86 -3.26
C ARG A 59 -2.45 -3.36 -3.48
N VAL A 60 -1.41 -2.58 -3.20
CA VAL A 60 -1.45 -1.11 -3.37
C VAL A 60 -1.66 -0.73 -4.83
N HIS A 61 -1.05 -1.46 -5.77
CA HIS A 61 -1.28 -1.26 -7.20
C HIS A 61 -2.73 -1.53 -7.61
N SER A 62 -3.32 -2.63 -7.12
CA SER A 62 -4.72 -3.00 -7.38
C SER A 62 -5.69 -1.97 -6.80
N GLU A 63 -5.51 -1.57 -5.54
CA GLU A 63 -6.33 -0.55 -4.87
C GLU A 63 -6.27 0.77 -5.61
N ARG A 64 -5.08 1.20 -6.04
CA ARG A 64 -4.91 2.42 -6.84
C ARG A 64 -5.59 2.32 -8.21
N GLN A 65 -5.56 1.14 -8.83
CA GLN A 65 -6.23 0.92 -10.10
C GLN A 65 -7.76 0.96 -9.92
N ALA A 66 -8.31 0.30 -8.92
CA ALA A 66 -9.73 0.36 -8.61
C ALA A 66 -10.20 1.80 -8.37
N TRP A 67 -9.51 2.53 -7.50
CA TRP A 67 -9.83 3.93 -7.19
C TRP A 67 -9.81 4.82 -8.45
N ARG A 68 -8.83 4.63 -9.33
CA ARG A 68 -8.74 5.38 -10.60
C ARG A 68 -9.88 5.04 -11.55
N ALA A 69 -10.29 3.77 -11.61
CA ALA A 69 -11.40 3.34 -12.45
C ALA A 69 -12.73 3.96 -11.97
N GLU A 70 -12.97 3.96 -10.65
CA GLU A 70 -14.14 4.58 -10.03
C GLU A 70 -14.22 6.09 -10.31
N HIS A 71 -13.09 6.78 -10.25
CA HIS A 71 -13.01 8.23 -10.47
C HIS A 71 -12.84 8.62 -11.94
N ASN A 72 -13.07 7.69 -12.89
CA ASN A 72 -12.97 7.90 -14.33
C ASN A 72 -11.62 8.49 -14.79
N TYR A 73 -10.53 8.14 -14.10
CA TYR A 73 -9.19 8.55 -14.51
C TYR A 73 -8.72 7.76 -15.74
N PRO A 74 -7.96 8.39 -16.65
CA PRO A 74 -7.40 7.68 -17.80
C PRO A 74 -6.36 6.66 -17.35
N MET A 75 -6.60 5.38 -17.62
CA MET A 75 -5.70 4.24 -17.32
C MET A 75 -4.51 4.12 -18.29
N ARG A 76 -3.97 5.28 -18.73
CA ARG A 76 -2.83 5.33 -19.65
C ARG A 76 -1.59 4.82 -18.93
N GLY A 77 -1.08 3.67 -19.36
CA GLY A 77 0.11 3.05 -18.79
C GLY A 77 -0.14 1.96 -17.73
N ALA A 78 -1.40 1.52 -17.53
CA ALA A 78 -1.68 0.34 -16.70
C ALA A 78 -0.95 -0.92 -17.23
N ALA A 79 -0.89 -1.08 -18.56
CA ALA A 79 -0.14 -2.15 -19.20
C ALA A 79 1.40 -1.99 -19.12
N ASN A 80 1.89 -0.76 -18.91
CA ASN A 80 3.31 -0.43 -18.75
C ASN A 80 3.69 -0.19 -17.28
N ALA A 81 2.87 -0.71 -16.36
CA ALA A 81 3.21 -0.72 -14.94
C ALA A 81 4.50 -1.53 -14.75
N ALA A 82 5.33 -1.08 -13.81
CA ALA A 82 6.49 -1.83 -13.39
C ALA A 82 6.03 -3.17 -12.83
N ARG A 83 6.69 -4.24 -13.22
CA ARG A 83 6.56 -5.49 -12.47
C ARG A 83 7.49 -5.46 -11.28
N PHE A 84 7.12 -6.13 -10.22
CA PHE A 84 7.94 -6.29 -9.02
C PHE A 84 9.33 -6.81 -9.39
N GLU A 85 9.39 -7.84 -10.24
CA GLU A 85 10.65 -8.46 -10.70
C GLU A 85 11.55 -7.54 -11.53
N GLN A 86 11.06 -6.38 -11.97
CA GLN A 86 11.88 -5.38 -12.68
C GLN A 86 12.53 -4.37 -11.72
N ILE A 87 12.02 -4.28 -10.50
CA ILE A 87 12.50 -3.36 -9.47
C ILE A 87 13.46 -4.12 -8.54
N ASP A 88 13.10 -5.35 -8.18
CA ASP A 88 13.88 -6.29 -7.38
C ASP A 88 15.07 -6.80 -8.21
N ARG A 89 16.22 -6.13 -8.09
CA ARG A 89 17.41 -6.43 -8.90
C ARG A 89 18.27 -7.49 -8.26
N ASP A 90 18.23 -7.59 -6.93
CA ASP A 90 18.98 -8.57 -6.17
C ASP A 90 18.25 -9.92 -6.04
N ALA A 91 16.98 -9.98 -6.49
CA ALA A 91 16.11 -11.15 -6.43
C ALA A 91 15.90 -11.64 -4.99
N SER A 92 15.90 -10.72 -4.03
CA SER A 92 15.67 -11.01 -2.62
C SER A 92 14.21 -11.38 -2.31
N GLY A 93 13.27 -11.02 -3.20
CA GLY A 93 11.85 -11.21 -2.98
C GLY A 93 11.20 -10.09 -2.17
N ALA A 94 11.95 -9.02 -1.86
CA ALA A 94 11.48 -7.83 -1.16
C ALA A 94 12.15 -6.59 -1.76
N LEU A 95 11.42 -5.49 -1.90
CA LEU A 95 11.98 -4.24 -2.39
C LEU A 95 12.43 -3.38 -1.21
N ASP A 96 13.68 -2.98 -1.24
CA ASP A 96 14.15 -1.95 -0.34
C ASP A 96 13.85 -0.53 -0.89
N ARG A 97 14.12 0.47 -0.05
CA ARG A 97 13.90 1.88 -0.39
C ARG A 97 14.83 2.37 -1.50
N ASP A 98 16.06 1.89 -1.56
CA ASP A 98 17.09 2.31 -2.50
C ASP A 98 16.83 1.73 -3.89
N GLU A 99 16.46 0.45 -4.00
CA GLU A 99 16.03 -0.20 -5.23
C GLU A 99 14.84 0.50 -5.87
N LEU A 100 13.84 0.81 -5.07
CA LEU A 100 12.64 1.52 -5.52
C LEU A 100 12.98 2.93 -6.02
N ASN A 101 13.89 3.63 -5.33
CA ASN A 101 14.35 4.98 -5.69
C ASN A 101 15.22 4.97 -6.96
N ASP A 102 16.18 4.06 -7.05
CA ASP A 102 17.04 3.86 -8.22
C ASP A 102 16.21 3.58 -9.46
N TRP A 103 15.23 2.68 -9.35
CA TRP A 103 14.35 2.35 -10.45
C TRP A 103 13.53 3.56 -10.92
N ARG A 104 13.05 4.39 -9.99
CA ARG A 104 12.36 5.66 -10.31
C ARG A 104 13.28 6.64 -11.01
N ALA A 105 14.51 6.80 -10.51
CA ALA A 105 15.52 7.67 -11.09
C ALA A 105 15.87 7.23 -12.52
N GLN A 106 16.05 5.94 -12.75
CA GLN A 106 16.30 5.37 -14.08
C GLN A 106 15.14 5.66 -15.04
N ARG A 107 13.89 5.41 -14.63
CA ARG A 107 12.72 5.77 -15.46
C ARG A 107 12.66 7.26 -15.77
N MET A 108 12.99 8.09 -14.80
CA MET A 108 12.99 9.53 -14.97
C MET A 108 14.06 9.95 -16.00
N GLN A 109 15.27 9.40 -15.92
CA GLN A 109 16.35 9.63 -16.89
C GLN A 109 15.96 9.18 -18.29
N GLN A 110 15.36 7.98 -18.45
CA GLN A 110 14.88 7.50 -19.75
C GLN A 110 13.84 8.45 -20.36
N ARG A 111 12.94 9.00 -19.53
CA ARG A 111 11.91 9.94 -19.99
C ARG A 111 12.49 11.31 -20.36
N PHE A 112 13.53 11.78 -19.66
CA PHE A 112 14.21 13.03 -20.01
C PHE A 112 15.07 12.90 -21.26
N GLY A 113 15.82 11.80 -21.41
CA GLY A 113 16.60 11.51 -22.61
C GLY A 113 15.75 11.34 -23.87
N ALA A 114 14.56 10.73 -23.75
CA ALA A 114 13.62 10.59 -24.86
C ALA A 114 12.91 11.90 -25.27
N ARG A 115 12.88 12.92 -24.39
CA ARG A 115 12.20 14.20 -24.63
C ARG A 115 13.09 15.26 -25.25
N MET A 116 14.42 15.11 -25.11
CA MET A 116 15.43 15.76 -25.95
C MET A 116 15.81 14.80 -27.08
N GLY A 117 14.93 14.65 -28.07
CA GLY A 117 15.31 14.01 -29.33
C GLY A 117 16.50 14.75 -29.97
N PRO A 118 17.29 14.11 -30.85
CA PRO A 118 18.43 14.75 -31.47
C PRO A 118 17.97 16.04 -32.16
N CYS A 119 18.55 17.17 -31.77
CA CYS A 119 18.56 18.36 -32.62
C CYS A 119 19.30 17.96 -33.89
N VAL A 120 18.54 17.63 -34.93
CA VAL A 120 19.07 17.42 -36.27
C VAL A 120 19.55 18.80 -36.72
N LYS A 121 20.87 18.95 -36.83
CA LYS A 121 21.55 20.16 -37.28
C LYS A 121 21.35 20.38 -38.77
#